data_AF-A0A7X7KAN9-F1
#
_entry.id   AF-A0A7X7KAN9-F1
#
_cell.length_a   1.000
_cell.length_b   1.000
_cell.length_c   1.000
_cell.angle_alpha   90.00
_cell.angle_beta   90.00
_cell.angle_gamma   90.00
#
_symmetry.space_group_name_H-M   'P 1'
#
loop_
_entity.id
_entity.type
_entity.pdbx_description
1 polymer ?
#
loop_
_entity_poly.entity_id
_entity_poly.type
_entity_poly.pdbx_seq_one_letter_code
_entity_poly.pdbx_strand_id
1 'polypeptide(L)'
;MPTEDKYSTTRNELLDQLAYAMGGRVAEELVFHDPTTGASNDIEKATAIARKMVTQFGMSATVGPVKLGQDSGEVFLGRDMGHQRDYSESVASRVDVEVRELMDFAHTEAWEVLTEHRDVLDTLVLELLEKETLNQAELAAIFEPVAKRPERDVWLSSEERGVSDRPPVLTPAERAALEAGTNGAQGADDGALEQTDPLAEPTSPPPVIVEPKDEA
;
A
#
# COMPACT_ATOMS: atom_id res chain seq x y z
N MET A 1 24.82 -4.57 -3.45
CA MET A 1 23.72 -5.26 -4.14
C MET A 1 22.57 -5.36 -3.16
N PRO A 2 21.31 -5.03 -3.54
CA PRO A 2 20.18 -5.20 -2.63
C PRO A 2 20.00 -6.69 -2.31
N THR A 3 19.98 -7.04 -1.02
CA THR A 3 19.86 -8.41 -0.50
C THR A 3 18.42 -8.81 -0.16
N GLU A 4 17.42 -8.08 -0.66
CA GLU A 4 16.02 -8.41 -0.45
C GLU A 4 15.30 -8.45 -1.79
N ASP A 5 15.00 -9.67 -2.21
CA ASP A 5 14.09 -9.94 -3.31
C ASP A 5 12.66 -9.68 -2.78
N LYS A 6 12.27 -8.40 -2.74
CA LYS A 6 10.97 -7.94 -2.22
C LYS A 6 9.88 -8.26 -3.24
N TYR A 7 9.42 -9.51 -3.26
CA TYR A 7 8.37 -9.99 -4.17
C TYR A 7 6.94 -9.57 -3.78
N SER A 8 6.76 -8.89 -2.64
CA SER A 8 5.45 -8.51 -2.12
C SER A 8 5.33 -7.00 -1.95
N THR A 9 4.23 -6.44 -2.46
CA THR A 9 3.87 -5.02 -2.29
C THR A 9 2.67 -4.92 -1.34
N THR A 10 2.79 -4.08 -0.33
CA THR A 10 1.72 -3.84 0.64
C THR A 10 0.60 -2.99 0.05
N ARG A 11 -0.58 -2.99 0.70
CA ARG A 11 -1.70 -2.14 0.26
C ARG A 11 -1.34 -0.65 0.27
N ASN A 12 -0.64 -0.18 1.31
CA ASN A 12 -0.26 1.23 1.43
C ASN A 12 0.76 1.64 0.36
N GLU A 13 1.71 0.75 0.01
CA GLU A 13 2.62 1.00 -1.12
C GLU A 13 1.89 1.03 -2.47
N LEU A 14 0.82 0.25 -2.67
CA LEU A 14 0.00 0.35 -3.87
C LEU A 14 -0.82 1.65 -3.90
N LEU A 15 -1.30 2.13 -2.75
CA LEU A 15 -1.94 3.45 -2.65
C LEU A 15 -0.95 4.58 -3.01
N ASP A 16 0.30 4.49 -2.57
CA ASP A 16 1.37 5.42 -2.97
C ASP A 16 1.57 5.41 -4.50
N GLN A 17 1.58 4.22 -5.11
CA GLN A 17 1.69 4.09 -6.57
C GLN A 17 0.49 4.69 -7.30
N LEU A 18 -0.73 4.55 -6.76
CA LEU A 18 -1.92 5.18 -7.32
C LEU A 18 -1.81 6.71 -7.24
N ALA A 19 -1.47 7.26 -6.07
CA ALA A 19 -1.30 8.71 -5.90
C ALA A 19 -0.21 9.29 -6.82
N TYR A 20 0.93 8.59 -6.92
CA TYR A 20 2.00 8.94 -7.85
C TYR A 20 1.51 8.98 -9.30
N ALA A 21 0.80 7.95 -9.76
CA ALA A 21 0.26 7.89 -11.12
C ALA A 21 -0.78 9.00 -11.37
N MET A 22 -1.59 9.36 -10.38
CA MET A 22 -2.57 10.43 -10.52
C MET A 22 -1.96 11.84 -10.49
N GLY A 23 -0.69 11.99 -10.07
CA GLY A 23 -0.03 13.28 -9.90
C GLY A 23 -0.05 14.16 -11.16
N GLY A 24 0.26 13.61 -12.34
CA GLY A 24 0.23 14.38 -13.59
C GLY A 24 -1.16 14.90 -13.95
N ARG A 25 -2.17 14.03 -13.83
CA ARG A 25 -3.59 14.37 -14.06
C ARG A 25 -4.05 15.49 -13.13
N VAL A 26 -3.70 15.40 -11.86
CA VAL A 26 -4.06 16.36 -10.82
C VAL A 26 -3.32 17.68 -11.03
N ALA A 27 -2.03 17.66 -11.36
CA ALA A 27 -1.25 18.86 -11.63
C ALA A 27 -1.86 19.67 -12.78
N GLU A 28 -2.32 19.00 -13.85
CA GLU A 28 -3.02 19.67 -14.95
C GLU A 28 -4.34 20.30 -14.49
N GLU A 29 -5.13 19.58 -13.71
CA GLU A 29 -6.40 20.07 -13.18
C GLU A 29 -6.21 21.28 -12.26
N LEU A 30 -5.20 21.23 -11.40
CA LEU A 30 -4.86 22.28 -10.45
C LEU A 30 -4.37 23.56 -11.13
N VAL A 31 -3.57 23.44 -12.20
CA VAL A 31 -2.90 24.58 -12.84
C VAL A 31 -3.65 25.11 -14.06
N PHE A 32 -4.14 24.22 -14.92
CA PHE A 32 -4.76 24.60 -16.20
C PHE A 32 -6.28 24.62 -16.14
N HIS A 33 -6.90 24.00 -15.13
CA HIS A 33 -8.35 23.90 -14.94
C HIS A 33 -9.11 23.24 -16.11
N ASP A 34 -8.40 22.76 -17.13
CA ASP A 34 -8.94 22.09 -18.30
C ASP A 34 -8.17 20.78 -18.52
N PRO A 35 -8.84 19.62 -18.38
CA PRO A 35 -8.24 18.31 -18.62
C PRO A 35 -7.60 18.16 -20.01
N THR A 36 -6.37 17.66 -20.06
CA THR A 36 -5.76 17.25 -21.33
C THR A 36 -5.79 15.73 -21.49
N THR A 37 -5.44 15.25 -22.70
CA THR A 37 -5.23 13.83 -22.97
C THR A 37 -3.85 13.32 -22.55
N GLY A 38 -2.98 14.19 -22.01
CA GLY A 38 -1.59 13.86 -21.68
C GLY A 38 -1.45 12.79 -20.58
N ALA A 39 -2.37 12.79 -19.61
CA ALA A 39 -2.35 11.85 -18.48
C ALA A 39 -3.00 10.47 -18.77
N SER A 40 -3.35 10.16 -20.02
CA SER A 40 -4.07 8.92 -20.36
C SER A 40 -3.33 7.66 -19.91
N ASN A 41 -2.01 7.61 -20.12
CA ASN A 41 -1.20 6.45 -19.74
C ASN A 41 -1.14 6.23 -18.22
N ASP A 42 -1.15 7.32 -17.45
CA ASP A 42 -1.06 7.23 -16.00
C ASP A 42 -2.41 6.83 -15.38
N ILE A 43 -3.51 7.33 -15.94
CA ILE A 43 -4.88 6.88 -15.59
C ILE A 43 -5.04 5.38 -15.89
N GLU A 44 -4.55 4.91 -17.03
CA GLU A 44 -4.60 3.49 -17.40
C GLU A 44 -3.84 2.63 -16.38
N LYS A 45 -2.60 3.01 -16.05
CA LYS A 45 -1.77 2.31 -15.05
C LYS A 45 -2.44 2.31 -13.67
N ALA A 46 -2.91 3.46 -13.21
CA ALA A 46 -3.58 3.60 -11.92
C ALA A 46 -4.84 2.70 -11.87
N THR A 47 -5.66 2.75 -12.90
CA THR A 47 -6.87 1.91 -13.01
C THR A 47 -6.52 0.42 -12.99
N ALA A 48 -5.44 0.01 -13.67
CA ALA A 48 -4.98 -1.38 -13.67
C ALA A 48 -4.50 -1.82 -12.28
N ILE A 49 -3.76 -0.98 -11.56
CA ILE A 49 -3.33 -1.24 -10.18
C ILE A 49 -4.55 -1.36 -9.25
N ALA A 50 -5.45 -0.38 -9.27
CA ALA A 50 -6.65 -0.39 -8.44
C ALA A 50 -7.52 -1.63 -8.71
N ARG A 51 -7.68 -2.01 -9.98
CA ARG A 51 -8.40 -3.24 -10.33
C ARG A 51 -7.72 -4.48 -9.77
N LYS A 52 -6.39 -4.59 -9.88
CA LYS A 52 -5.64 -5.72 -9.29
C LYS A 52 -5.74 -5.77 -7.77
N MET A 53 -5.71 -4.63 -7.08
CA MET A 53 -5.93 -4.55 -5.63
C MET A 53 -7.24 -5.23 -5.25
N VAL A 54 -8.32 -4.93 -5.98
CA VAL A 54 -9.65 -5.46 -5.69
C VAL A 54 -9.80 -6.92 -6.16
N THR A 55 -9.40 -7.24 -7.40
CA THR A 55 -9.75 -8.53 -8.03
C THR A 55 -8.69 -9.59 -7.90
N GLN A 56 -7.42 -9.25 -7.63
CA GLN A 56 -6.33 -10.23 -7.59
C GLN A 56 -5.71 -10.35 -6.18
N PHE A 57 -5.59 -9.23 -5.47
CA PHE A 57 -4.90 -9.18 -4.18
C PHE A 57 -5.85 -9.22 -2.97
N GLY A 58 -7.17 -9.16 -3.18
CA GLY A 58 -8.14 -9.22 -2.09
C GLY A 58 -8.08 -8.03 -1.12
N MET A 59 -7.64 -6.86 -1.61
CA MET A 59 -7.43 -5.64 -0.81
C MET A 59 -8.69 -4.75 -0.73
N SER A 60 -9.86 -5.38 -0.78
CA SER A 60 -11.18 -4.76 -0.61
C SER A 60 -11.91 -5.51 0.51
N ALA A 61 -12.36 -4.77 1.54
CA ALA A 61 -13.14 -5.36 2.62
C ALA A 61 -14.53 -5.82 2.12
N THR A 62 -15.09 -5.08 1.16
CA THR A 62 -16.38 -5.38 0.53
C THR A 62 -16.30 -6.65 -0.31
N VAL A 63 -15.38 -6.72 -1.27
CA VAL A 63 -15.24 -7.89 -2.16
C VAL A 63 -14.66 -9.08 -1.41
N GLY A 64 -13.73 -8.83 -0.48
CA GLY A 64 -13.07 -9.82 0.34
C GLY A 64 -11.83 -10.44 -0.31
N PRO A 65 -11.20 -11.41 0.37
CA PRO A 65 -9.94 -12.03 -0.04
C PRO A 65 -10.15 -13.11 -1.11
N VAL A 66 -10.73 -12.73 -2.25
CA VAL A 66 -11.01 -13.63 -3.38
C VAL A 66 -10.32 -13.16 -4.65
N LYS A 67 -9.81 -14.10 -5.45
CA LYS A 67 -9.37 -13.82 -6.81
C LYS A 67 -10.58 -13.89 -7.74
N LEU A 68 -10.83 -12.82 -8.48
CA LEU A 68 -11.88 -12.67 -9.48
C LEU A 68 -11.27 -12.49 -10.87
N GLY A 69 -11.79 -13.21 -11.85
CA GLY A 69 -11.27 -13.19 -13.22
C GLY A 69 -10.09 -14.13 -13.43
N GLN A 70 -9.93 -14.56 -14.68
CA GLN A 70 -8.71 -15.21 -15.15
C GLN A 70 -7.74 -14.13 -15.68
N ASP A 71 -6.44 -14.27 -15.40
CA ASP A 71 -5.44 -13.41 -15.99
C ASP A 71 -5.50 -13.52 -17.51
N SER A 72 -5.50 -12.37 -18.19
CA SER A 72 -5.57 -12.22 -19.65
C SER A 72 -4.35 -12.76 -20.41
N GLY A 73 -3.63 -13.74 -19.83
CA GLY A 73 -2.29 -14.18 -20.22
C GLY A 73 -2.21 -15.39 -21.14
N GLU A 74 -3.28 -16.20 -21.28
CA GLU A 74 -3.30 -17.30 -22.25
C GLU A 74 -4.31 -17.06 -23.36
N VAL A 75 -3.91 -16.23 -24.32
CA VAL A 75 -4.55 -16.17 -25.65
C VAL A 75 -4.14 -17.42 -26.42
N PHE A 76 -4.81 -18.54 -26.14
CA PHE A 76 -4.68 -19.74 -26.98
C PHE A 76 -5.30 -19.43 -28.35
N LEU A 77 -4.47 -19.51 -29.41
CA LEU A 77 -4.83 -19.27 -30.81
C LEU A 77 -6.06 -20.11 -31.21
N GLY A 78 -7.24 -19.49 -31.21
CA GLY A 78 -8.45 -20.15 -31.71
C GLY A 78 -9.78 -19.72 -31.11
N ARG A 79 -9.83 -18.74 -30.20
CA ARG A 79 -11.12 -18.30 -29.65
C ARG A 79 -11.18 -16.81 -29.32
N ASP A 80 -11.43 -16.01 -30.35
CA ASP A 80 -12.21 -14.77 -30.19
C ASP A 80 -13.65 -15.16 -29.76
N MET A 81 -13.86 -15.44 -28.47
CA MET A 81 -15.21 -15.42 -27.89
C MET A 81 -15.12 -15.03 -26.42
N GLY A 82 -15.25 -13.72 -26.18
CA GLY A 82 -15.72 -13.15 -24.92
C GLY A 82 -14.80 -13.37 -23.73
N HIS A 83 -14.17 -12.30 -23.26
CA HIS A 83 -13.75 -12.20 -21.86
C HIS A 83 -14.99 -12.25 -20.97
N GLN A 84 -15.59 -13.43 -20.80
CA GLN A 84 -16.69 -13.64 -19.91
C GLN A 84 -16.12 -13.60 -18.50
N ARG A 85 -16.53 -12.59 -17.72
CA ARG A 85 -16.24 -12.53 -16.28
C ARG A 85 -16.78 -13.83 -15.65
N ASP A 86 -15.99 -14.45 -14.79
CA ASP A 86 -16.35 -15.65 -14.02
C ASP A 86 -17.15 -15.31 -12.74
N TYR A 87 -17.63 -14.08 -12.64
CA TYR A 87 -18.43 -13.57 -11.51
C TYR A 87 -19.68 -12.82 -11.98
N SER A 88 -20.67 -12.73 -11.09
CA SER A 88 -21.97 -12.11 -11.37
C SER A 88 -21.86 -10.60 -11.67
N GLU A 89 -22.87 -10.05 -12.36
CA GLU A 89 -23.01 -8.60 -12.56
C GLU A 89 -23.02 -7.81 -11.24
N SER A 90 -23.61 -8.37 -10.18
CA SER A 90 -23.59 -7.68 -8.87
C SER A 90 -22.17 -7.58 -8.30
N VAL A 91 -21.34 -8.61 -8.49
CA VAL A 91 -19.93 -8.58 -8.07
C VAL A 91 -19.15 -7.62 -8.95
N ALA A 92 -19.41 -7.61 -10.26
CA ALA A 92 -18.78 -6.66 -11.17
C ALA A 92 -19.06 -5.21 -10.78
N SER A 93 -20.32 -4.88 -10.48
CA SER A 93 -20.71 -3.56 -10.02
C SER A 93 -20.00 -3.17 -8.72
N ARG A 94 -19.84 -4.10 -7.77
CA ARG A 94 -19.09 -3.85 -6.52
C ARG A 94 -17.61 -3.60 -6.80
N VAL A 95 -16.99 -4.38 -7.69
CA VAL A 95 -15.60 -4.16 -8.10
C VAL A 95 -15.42 -2.76 -8.71
N ASP A 96 -16.31 -2.34 -9.60
CA ASP A 96 -16.18 -1.03 -10.26
C ASP A 96 -16.40 0.14 -9.26
N VAL A 97 -17.21 -0.04 -8.22
CA VAL A 97 -17.34 0.93 -7.11
C VAL A 97 -16.02 1.03 -6.34
N GLU A 98 -15.45 -0.09 -5.90
CA GLU A 98 -14.21 -0.10 -5.12
C GLU A 98 -13.02 0.46 -5.92
N VAL A 99 -12.95 0.17 -7.22
CA VAL A 99 -11.94 0.76 -8.10
C VAL A 99 -12.10 2.26 -8.19
N ARG A 100 -13.34 2.77 -8.33
CA ARG A 100 -13.58 4.22 -8.33
C ARG A 100 -13.15 4.84 -7.00
N GLU A 101 -13.51 4.25 -5.86
CA GLU A 101 -13.12 4.77 -4.55
C GLU A 101 -11.60 4.85 -4.36
N LEU A 102 -10.85 3.84 -4.83
CA LEU A 102 -9.39 3.86 -4.83
C LEU A 102 -8.81 4.98 -5.72
N MET A 103 -9.42 5.19 -6.89
CA MET A 103 -9.00 6.25 -7.82
C MET A 103 -9.30 7.65 -7.29
N ASP A 104 -10.48 7.84 -6.68
CA ASP A 104 -10.90 9.10 -6.07
C ASP A 104 -10.02 9.43 -4.86
N PHE A 105 -9.69 8.42 -4.03
CA PHE A 105 -8.72 8.56 -2.94
C PHE A 105 -7.35 8.99 -3.46
N ALA A 106 -6.82 8.32 -4.47
CA ALA A 106 -5.52 8.63 -5.04
C ALA A 106 -5.45 10.03 -5.70
N HIS A 107 -6.52 10.43 -6.39
CA HIS A 107 -6.66 11.78 -6.95
C HIS A 107 -6.67 12.82 -5.84
N THR A 108 -7.49 12.62 -4.80
CA THR A 108 -7.59 13.53 -3.65
C THR A 108 -6.25 13.66 -2.93
N GLU A 109 -5.57 12.55 -2.68
CA GLU A 109 -4.27 12.59 -1.99
C GLU A 109 -3.21 13.32 -2.81
N ALA A 110 -3.13 13.06 -4.12
CA ALA A 110 -2.26 13.80 -5.01
C ALA A 110 -2.62 15.29 -5.06
N TRP A 111 -3.92 15.64 -5.02
CA TRP A 111 -4.39 17.02 -5.00
C TRP A 111 -3.91 17.74 -3.75
N GLU A 112 -4.05 17.13 -2.59
CA GLU A 112 -3.59 17.69 -1.33
C GLU A 112 -2.07 17.91 -1.35
N VAL A 113 -1.28 16.92 -1.79
CA VAL A 113 0.18 17.02 -1.87
C VAL A 113 0.61 18.16 -2.80
N LEU A 114 0.03 18.23 -4.00
CA LEU A 114 0.38 19.26 -4.99
C LEU A 114 -0.10 20.65 -4.58
N THR A 115 -1.20 20.74 -3.84
CA THR A 115 -1.68 22.02 -3.29
C THR A 115 -0.80 22.48 -2.14
N GLU A 116 -0.43 21.58 -1.23
CA GLU A 116 0.46 21.84 -0.08
C GLU A 116 1.85 22.31 -0.53
N HIS A 117 2.36 21.77 -1.64
CA HIS A 117 3.67 22.09 -2.20
C HIS A 117 3.61 22.84 -3.53
N ARG A 118 2.56 23.66 -3.73
CA ARG A 118 2.33 24.39 -4.99
C ARG A 118 3.52 25.26 -5.38
N ASP A 119 4.16 25.88 -4.41
CA ASP A 119 5.30 26.78 -4.56
C ASP A 119 6.53 26.03 -5.10
N VAL A 120 6.73 24.79 -4.65
CA VAL A 120 7.80 23.89 -5.11
C VAL A 120 7.53 23.47 -6.56
N LEU A 121 6.28 23.16 -6.89
CA LEU A 121 5.87 22.87 -8.27
C LEU A 121 6.13 24.05 -9.21
N ASP A 122 5.80 25.28 -8.80
CA ASP A 122 6.10 26.48 -9.60
C ASP A 122 7.60 26.68 -9.80
N THR A 123 8.39 26.51 -8.74
CA THR A 123 9.85 26.61 -8.81
C THR A 123 10.43 25.58 -9.79
N LEU A 124 9.97 24.33 -9.71
CA LEU A 124 10.37 23.27 -10.62
C LEU A 124 10.07 23.62 -12.09
N VAL A 125 8.87 24.15 -12.36
CA VAL A 125 8.46 24.53 -13.71
C VAL A 125 9.31 25.68 -14.25
N LEU A 126 9.58 26.71 -13.44
CA LEU A 126 10.43 27.84 -13.84
C LEU A 126 11.84 27.39 -14.20
N GLU A 127 12.45 26.52 -13.38
CA GLU A 127 13.77 25.96 -13.64
C GLU A 127 13.80 25.09 -14.91
N LEU A 128 12.75 24.30 -15.16
CA LEU A 128 12.62 23.51 -16.40
C LEU A 128 12.40 24.39 -17.63
N LEU A 129 11.71 25.52 -17.52
CA LEU A 129 11.57 26.47 -18.63
C LEU A 129 12.90 27.14 -19.00
N GLU A 130 13.80 27.34 -18.03
CA GLU A 130 15.13 27.91 -18.27
C GLU A 130 16.12 26.87 -18.82
N LYS A 131 16.13 25.66 -18.26
CA LYS A 131 17.19 24.67 -18.49
C LYS A 131 16.79 23.48 -19.36
N GLU A 132 15.50 23.29 -19.62
CA GLU A 132 14.87 22.13 -20.28
C GLU A 132 15.05 20.78 -19.53
N THR A 133 16.12 20.58 -18.78
CA THR A 133 16.42 19.36 -18.02
C THR A 133 17.14 19.71 -16.72
N LEU A 134 16.80 19.01 -15.65
CA LEU A 134 17.41 19.15 -14.33
C LEU A 134 18.08 17.86 -13.90
N ASN A 135 19.23 17.98 -13.25
CA ASN A 135 19.92 16.84 -12.66
C ASN A 135 19.46 16.55 -11.21
N GLN A 136 19.93 15.45 -10.64
CA GLN A 136 19.53 15.01 -9.30
C GLN A 136 19.82 16.05 -8.20
N ALA A 137 20.96 16.74 -8.24
CA ALA A 137 21.32 17.72 -7.23
C ALA A 137 20.44 18.98 -7.32
N GLU A 138 20.08 19.40 -8.54
CA GLU A 138 19.16 20.51 -8.77
C GLU A 138 17.75 20.17 -8.27
N LEU A 139 17.25 18.97 -8.59
CA LEU A 139 15.96 18.51 -8.06
C LEU A 139 15.98 18.43 -6.53
N ALA A 140 17.04 17.89 -5.93
CA ALA A 140 17.15 17.80 -4.48
C ALA A 140 17.11 19.19 -3.80
N ALA A 141 17.68 20.21 -4.43
CA ALA A 141 17.61 21.58 -3.93
C ALA A 141 16.18 22.15 -4.02
N ILE A 142 15.47 21.90 -5.13
CA ILE A 142 14.09 22.36 -5.32
C ILE A 142 13.13 21.68 -4.33
N PHE A 143 13.32 20.37 -4.09
CA PHE A 143 12.47 19.57 -3.22
C PHE A 143 12.83 19.64 -1.72
N GLU A 144 13.83 20.42 -1.31
CA GLU A 144 14.23 20.56 0.10
C GLU A 144 13.06 20.93 1.05
N PRO A 145 12.09 21.78 0.66
CA PRO A 145 10.95 22.11 1.51
C PRO A 145 9.90 20.99 1.63
N VAL A 146 9.99 19.93 0.81
CA VAL A 146 8.98 18.86 0.79
C VAL A 146 9.19 17.93 1.98
N ALA A 147 8.20 17.93 2.88
CA ALA A 147 8.17 17.03 4.01
C ALA A 147 7.51 15.70 3.61
N LYS A 148 8.09 14.59 4.07
CA LYS A 148 7.44 13.28 3.91
C LYS A 148 6.17 13.24 4.77
N ARG A 149 5.05 12.86 4.15
CA ARG A 149 3.79 12.62 4.86
C ARG A 149 3.93 11.50 5.89
N PRO A 150 3.12 11.52 6.98
CA PRO A 150 3.09 10.43 7.94
C PRO A 150 2.71 9.11 7.27
N GLU A 151 3.15 8.00 7.86
CA GLU A 151 2.76 6.68 7.37
C GLU A 151 1.24 6.52 7.47
N ARG A 152 0.62 5.92 6.44
CA ARG A 152 -0.81 5.62 6.45
C ARG A 152 -1.12 4.61 7.55
N ASP A 153 -2.30 4.75 8.13
CA ASP A 153 -2.83 3.82 9.11
C ASP A 153 -2.83 2.38 8.59
N VAL A 154 -2.76 1.44 9.53
CA VAL A 154 -2.82 0.01 9.23
C VAL A 154 -4.20 -0.32 8.66
N TRP A 155 -4.23 -0.86 7.45
CA TRP A 155 -5.48 -1.31 6.85
C TRP A 155 -6.00 -2.58 7.52
N LEU A 156 -7.28 -2.56 7.91
CA LEU A 156 -8.00 -3.72 8.43
C LEU A 156 -9.01 -4.22 7.41
N SER A 157 -9.01 -5.54 7.16
CA SER A 157 -10.02 -6.18 6.30
C SER A 157 -11.40 -6.31 6.96
N SER A 158 -11.49 -6.10 8.27
CA SER A 158 -12.71 -6.11 9.07
C SER A 158 -12.41 -5.48 10.43
N GLU A 159 -13.36 -4.70 10.95
CA GLU A 159 -13.26 -4.07 12.27
C GLU A 159 -13.20 -5.11 13.41
N GLU A 160 -13.75 -6.31 13.20
CA GLU A 160 -13.73 -7.39 14.18
C GLU A 160 -12.38 -8.13 14.25
N ARG A 161 -11.54 -7.99 13.21
CA ARG A 161 -10.22 -8.64 13.11
C ARG A 161 -9.11 -7.62 13.37
N GLY A 162 -8.79 -7.44 14.65
CA GLY A 162 -7.76 -6.52 15.11
C GLY A 162 -6.31 -6.92 14.77
N VAL A 163 -5.37 -6.05 15.14
CA VAL A 163 -3.92 -6.27 15.00
C VAL A 163 -3.40 -7.09 16.17
N SER A 164 -2.50 -8.04 15.90
CA SER A 164 -1.81 -8.79 16.96
C SER A 164 -0.69 -7.95 17.58
N ASP A 165 -0.63 -7.89 18.92
CA ASP A 165 0.45 -7.23 19.66
C ASP A 165 1.78 -8.00 19.60
N ARG A 166 1.74 -9.26 19.17
CA ARG A 166 2.95 -10.08 19.00
C ARG A 166 3.66 -9.67 17.72
N PRO A 167 4.95 -9.29 17.78
CA PRO A 167 5.71 -8.88 16.60
C PRO A 167 5.99 -10.07 15.66
N PRO A 168 6.38 -9.80 14.40
CA PRO A 168 6.87 -10.82 13.49
C PRO A 168 8.02 -11.64 14.07
N VAL A 169 8.11 -12.91 13.67
CA VAL A 169 9.21 -13.78 14.07
C VAL A 169 10.48 -13.30 13.37
N LEU A 170 11.48 -12.94 14.16
CA LEU A 170 12.81 -12.60 13.65
C LEU A 170 13.56 -13.86 13.23
N THR A 171 14.20 -13.82 12.07
CA THR A 171 15.15 -14.84 11.62
C THR A 171 16.36 -14.92 12.55
N PRO A 172 17.10 -16.05 12.60
CA PRO A 172 18.32 -16.13 13.40
C PRO A 172 19.33 -15.01 13.09
N ALA A 173 19.42 -14.58 11.82
CA ALA A 173 20.30 -13.51 11.39
C ALA A 173 19.85 -12.14 11.93
N GLU A 174 18.55 -11.84 11.87
CA GLU A 174 17.98 -10.61 12.42
C GLU A 174 18.10 -10.56 13.94
N ARG A 175 17.89 -11.70 14.63
CA ARG A 175 18.10 -11.77 16.08
C ARG A 175 19.55 -11.51 16.46
N ALA A 176 20.50 -12.15 15.77
CA ALA A 176 21.92 -11.94 16.02
C ALA A 176 22.34 -10.49 15.74
N ALA A 177 21.77 -9.85 14.70
CA ALA A 177 22.01 -8.44 14.41
C ALA A 177 21.44 -7.53 15.51
N LEU A 178 20.24 -7.84 16.03
CA LEU A 178 19.62 -7.09 17.12
C LEU A 178 20.43 -7.21 18.42
N GLU A 179 20.84 -8.44 18.77
CA GLU A 179 21.68 -8.77 19.93
C GLU A 179 23.08 -8.13 19.83
N ALA A 180 23.67 -8.11 18.64
CA ALA A 180 24.93 -7.40 18.39
C ALA A 180 24.79 -5.88 18.55
N GLY A 181 23.64 -5.31 18.17
CA GLY A 181 23.30 -3.91 18.40
C GLY A 181 23.00 -3.57 19.87
N THR A 182 22.48 -4.53 20.65
CA THR A 182 22.20 -4.33 22.08
C THR A 182 23.44 -4.48 22.96
N ASN A 183 24.36 -5.39 22.60
CA ASN A 183 25.62 -5.60 23.33
C ASN A 183 26.64 -4.46 23.20
N GLY A 184 26.38 -3.45 22.35
CA GLY A 184 27.15 -2.20 22.30
C GLY A 184 26.75 -1.16 23.36
N ALA A 185 25.67 -1.39 24.11
CA ALA A 185 25.08 -0.40 25.03
C ALA A 185 24.97 -0.85 26.50
N GLN A 186 25.49 -2.02 26.89
CA GLN A 186 25.46 -2.50 28.27
C GLN A 186 26.85 -2.94 28.76
N GLY A 187 27.68 -1.95 29.09
CA GLY A 187 28.74 -2.10 30.08
C GLY A 187 28.26 -1.48 31.40
N ALA A 188 28.35 -2.26 32.48
CA ALA A 188 27.99 -1.97 33.88
C ALA A 188 26.52 -2.18 34.27
N ASP A 189 26.16 -3.33 34.83
CA ASP A 189 26.27 -3.61 36.27
C ASP A 189 25.93 -5.10 36.53
N ASP A 190 26.64 -5.70 37.48
CA ASP A 190 26.64 -7.12 37.84
C ASP A 190 25.39 -7.52 38.66
N GLY A 191 24.90 -8.76 38.50
CA GLY A 191 24.04 -9.34 39.55
C GLY A 191 23.22 -10.59 39.22
N ALA A 192 23.83 -11.76 39.43
CA ALA A 192 23.23 -13.01 39.88
C ALA A 192 22.28 -13.82 38.96
N LEU A 193 22.76 -15.03 38.68
CA LEU A 193 22.16 -16.16 37.97
C LEU A 193 20.98 -16.77 38.73
N GLU A 194 19.89 -17.11 38.03
CA GLU A 194 19.13 -18.32 38.36
C GLU A 194 18.56 -18.95 37.08
N GLN A 195 18.97 -20.21 36.84
CA GLN A 195 18.56 -21.05 35.73
C GLN A 195 17.22 -21.69 36.05
N THR A 196 16.24 -21.61 35.14
CA THR A 196 15.12 -22.55 35.11
C THR A 196 14.83 -23.02 33.68
N ASP A 197 14.81 -24.34 33.56
CA ASP A 197 14.61 -25.24 32.41
C ASP A 197 13.44 -24.89 31.45
N PRO A 198 13.54 -25.12 30.12
CA PRO A 198 12.46 -24.83 29.18
C PRO A 198 11.68 -26.11 28.84
N LEU A 199 10.60 -26.40 29.57
CA LEU A 199 9.53 -27.29 29.11
C LEU A 199 8.24 -26.99 29.87
N ALA A 200 7.50 -25.98 29.41
CA ALA A 200 6.11 -25.79 29.77
C ALA A 200 5.28 -25.64 28.48
N GLU A 201 4.42 -26.61 28.22
CA GLU A 201 3.48 -26.63 27.10
C GLU A 201 2.54 -25.41 27.15
N PRO A 202 2.19 -24.78 26.02
CA PRO A 202 1.18 -23.73 26.02
C PRO A 202 -0.20 -24.34 26.27
N THR A 203 -0.76 -24.06 27.45
CA THR A 203 -2.17 -24.34 27.74
C THR A 203 -3.04 -23.35 26.97
N SER A 204 -3.80 -23.84 25.99
CA SER A 204 -4.89 -23.07 25.36
C SER A 204 -5.94 -22.73 26.41
N PRO A 205 -6.49 -21.50 26.43
CA PRO A 205 -7.71 -21.24 27.19
C PRO A 205 -8.90 -21.93 26.50
N PRO A 206 -9.89 -22.43 27.26
CA PRO A 206 -11.06 -23.10 26.69
C PRO A 206 -11.97 -22.09 25.95
N PRO A 207 -12.76 -22.54 24.95
CA PRO A 207 -13.66 -21.67 24.22
C PRO A 207 -14.78 -21.14 25.12
N VAL A 208 -15.08 -19.86 25.00
CA VAL A 208 -16.25 -19.22 25.64
C VAL A 208 -17.50 -19.67 24.89
N ILE A 209 -18.30 -20.53 25.51
CA ILE A 209 -19.65 -20.86 25.06
C ILE A 209 -20.54 -19.68 25.46
N VAL A 210 -21.05 -18.94 24.47
CA VAL A 210 -22.12 -17.96 24.69
C VAL A 210 -23.45 -18.68 24.51
N GLU A 211 -24.15 -18.93 25.62
CA GLU A 211 -25.53 -19.41 25.59
C GLU A 211 -26.47 -18.30 25.07
N PRO A 212 -27.50 -18.64 24.29
CA PRO A 212 -28.50 -17.67 23.87
C PRO A 212 -29.36 -17.28 25.08
N LYS A 213 -29.47 -15.97 25.34
CA LYS A 213 -30.51 -15.46 26.25
C LYS A 213 -31.87 -15.56 25.55
N ASP A 214 -32.68 -16.52 25.98
CA ASP A 214 -34.12 -16.46 25.87
C ASP A 214 -34.67 -15.40 26.84
N GLU A 215 -35.51 -14.51 26.32
CA GLU A 215 -36.58 -13.77 27.04
C GLU A 215 -37.44 -13.12 25.94
N ALA A 216 -38.60 -13.70 25.62
CA ALA A 216 -39.93 -13.47 26.21
C ALA A 216 -40.61 -12.18 25.70
#